data_AF-A0A7C3BUF5-F1
#
_entry.id   AF-A0A7C3BUF5-F1
#
_cell.length_a   1.000
_cell.length_b   1.000
_cell.length_c   1.000
_cell.angle_alpha   90.00
_cell.angle_beta   90.00
_cell.angle_gamma   90.00
#
_symmetry.space_group_name_H-M   'P 1'
#
loop_
_entity.id
_entity.type
_entity.pdbx_description
1 polymer ?
#
loop_
_entity_poly.entity_id
_entity_poly.type
_entity_poly.pdbx_seq_one_letter_code
_entity_poly.pdbx_strand_id
1 'polypeptide(L)' 'MNTIKSRGVCPKCKSRGIVPNVEAVDSSSLAIRIYGEAGGYNGRAHNFPVRVWVCGACGSTELYVSQPQEVLQAYQQIY' A
#
# COMPACT_ATOMS: atom_id res chain seq x y z
N MET A 1 8.41 -2.19 14.89
CA MET A 1 7.32 -2.90 14.16
C MET A 1 7.95 -4.02 13.32
N ASN A 2 7.34 -5.20 13.27
CA ASN A 2 7.86 -6.36 12.52
C ASN A 2 7.17 -6.44 11.15
N THR A 3 7.78 -5.83 10.14
CA THR A 3 7.28 -5.86 8.75
C THR A 3 7.99 -6.95 7.95
N ILE A 4 7.34 -7.44 6.89
CA ILE A 4 7.96 -8.35 5.91
C ILE A 4 9.21 -7.67 5.33
N LYS A 5 9.09 -6.39 4.98
CA LYS A 5 10.18 -5.59 4.39
C LYS A 5 11.44 -5.53 5.25
N SER A 6 11.30 -5.41 6.57
CA SER A 6 12.45 -5.25 7.48
C SER A 6 13.16 -6.55 7.83
N ARG A 7 12.45 -7.69 7.80
CA ARG A 7 13.00 -8.98 8.25
C ARG A 7 13.24 -9.98 7.14
N GLY A 8 12.66 -9.77 5.95
CA GLY A 8 12.64 -10.79 4.88
C GLY A 8 11.94 -12.08 5.29
N VAL A 9 11.10 -12.03 6.33
CA VAL A 9 10.40 -13.18 6.92
C VAL A 9 8.94 -12.81 7.09
N CYS A 10 8.05 -13.72 6.70
CA CYS A 10 6.62 -13.53 6.87
C CYS A 10 6.27 -13.50 8.36
N PRO A 11 5.65 -12.43 8.88
CA PRO A 11 5.28 -12.36 10.29
C PRO A 11 4.22 -13.40 10.66
N LYS A 12 3.39 -13.83 9.71
CA LYS A 12 2.28 -14.78 9.88
C LYS A 12 2.75 -16.24 9.98
N CYS A 13 3.49 -16.73 9.00
CA CYS A 13 3.89 -18.15 8.93
C CYS A 13 5.39 -18.41 9.14
N LYS A 14 6.19 -17.35 9.37
CA LYS A 14 7.65 -17.40 9.53
C LYS A 14 8.45 -17.91 8.31
N SER A 15 7.79 -18.10 7.17
CA SER A 15 8.45 -18.44 5.92
C SER A 15 9.40 -17.33 5.44
N ARG A 16 10.53 -17.73 4.86
CA ARG A 16 11.47 -16.87 4.12
C ARG A 16 11.16 -16.77 2.62
N GLY A 17 10.18 -17.54 2.14
CA GLY A 17 9.70 -17.51 0.76
C GLY A 17 8.88 -16.24 0.51
N ILE A 18 9.59 -15.12 0.33
CA ILE A 18 9.00 -13.80 0.17
C ILE A 18 9.24 -13.34 -1.27
N VAL A 19 8.17 -12.88 -1.92
CA VAL A 19 8.20 -12.28 -3.25
C VAL A 19 8.19 -10.75 -3.08
N PRO A 20 9.33 -10.07 -3.28
CA PRO A 20 9.41 -8.61 -3.21
C PRO A 20 8.96 -7.97 -4.52
N ASN A 21 8.76 -6.65 -4.49
CA ASN A 21 8.56 -5.80 -5.68
C ASN A 21 7.40 -6.24 -6.58
N VAL A 22 6.33 -6.77 -6.00
CA VAL A 22 5.11 -7.07 -6.74
C VAL A 22 4.25 -5.80 -6.77
N GLU A 23 3.59 -5.56 -7.89
CA GLU A 23 2.60 -4.49 -8.02
C GLU A 23 1.20 -5.08 -7.83
N ALA A 24 0.36 -4.40 -7.06
CA ALA A 24 -1.05 -4.74 -7.04
C ALA A 24 -1.74 -4.04 -8.22
N VAL A 25 -1.97 -4.82 -9.27
CA VAL A 25 -2.67 -4.36 -10.46
C VAL A 25 -4.16 -4.64 -10.26
N ASP A 26 -4.96 -3.58 -10.19
CA ASP A 26 -6.38 -3.66 -10.53
C ASP A 26 -6.51 -3.25 -12.00
N SER A 27 -7.45 -3.85 -12.72
CA SER A 27 -7.76 -3.56 -14.12
C SER A 27 -8.05 -2.08 -14.41
N SER A 28 -8.28 -1.28 -13.37
CA SER A 28 -8.41 0.18 -13.43
C SER A 28 -7.39 0.97 -12.57
N SER A 29 -7.18 0.65 -11.28
CA SER A 29 -6.01 1.10 -10.47
C SER A 29 -6.23 0.74 -9.00
N LEU A 30 -5.33 -0.01 -8.36
CA LEU A 30 -5.37 -0.15 -6.90
C LEU A 30 -4.75 1.12 -6.29
N ALA A 31 -5.59 2.03 -5.79
CA ALA A 31 -5.17 3.30 -5.21
C ALA A 31 -5.65 3.43 -3.76
N ILE A 32 -4.81 4.00 -2.91
CA ILE A 32 -5.24 4.50 -1.59
C ILE A 32 -5.97 5.83 -1.84
N ARG A 33 -7.26 5.88 -1.53
CA ARG A 33 -8.08 7.09 -1.65
C ARG A 33 -8.14 7.83 -0.31
N ILE A 34 -7.85 9.13 -0.34
CA ILE A 34 -8.06 10.05 0.79
C ILE A 34 -9.33 10.84 0.48
N TYR A 35 -10.32 10.82 1.39
CA TYR A 35 -11.55 11.59 1.25
C TYR A 35 -11.50 12.80 2.17
N GLY A 36 -11.71 14.00 1.60
CA GLY A 36 -11.99 15.22 2.36
C GLY A 36 -13.48 15.25 2.74
N GLU A 37 -13.78 14.99 4.01
CA GLU A 37 -15.11 14.97 4.64
C GLU A 37 -16.07 13.81 4.28
N ALA A 38 -16.80 13.34 5.31
CA ALA A 38 -17.82 12.32 5.23
C ALA A 38 -19.06 12.88 4.50
N GLY A 39 -19.13 12.71 3.18
CA GLY A 39 -20.36 12.96 2.42
C GLY A 39 -20.23 13.70 1.09
N GLY A 40 -19.07 13.82 0.47
CA GLY A 40 -18.94 14.52 -0.81
C GLY A 40 -18.03 13.80 -1.80
N TYR A 41 -18.61 13.07 -2.76
CA TYR A 41 -17.90 12.71 -4.00
C TYR A 41 -17.82 13.97 -4.87
N ASN A 42 -16.93 14.91 -4.54
CA ASN A 42 -16.69 16.15 -5.28
C ASN A 42 -15.22 16.57 -5.09
N GLY A 43 -14.27 15.86 -5.71
CA GLY A 43 -12.88 16.28 -5.63
C GLY A 43 -11.94 15.33 -6.34
N ARG A 44 -10.98 15.88 -7.08
CA ARG A 44 -9.96 15.15 -7.86
C ARG A 44 -9.33 14.05 -7.02
N ALA A 45 -9.48 12.79 -7.45
CA ALA A 45 -8.83 11.68 -6.78
C ALA A 45 -7.32 11.71 -7.04
N HIS A 46 -6.53 11.76 -5.97
CA HIS A 46 -5.08 11.57 -6.04
C HIS A 46 -4.79 10.07 -5.95
N ASN A 47 -4.19 9.50 -7.00
CA ASN A 47 -3.81 8.09 -7.05
C ASN A 47 -2.31 7.95 -6.74
N PHE A 48 -1.97 7.09 -5.78
CA PHE A 48 -0.59 6.80 -5.41
C PHE A 48 -0.26 5.33 -5.69
N PRO A 49 0.77 5.04 -6.52
CA PRO A 49 1.17 3.67 -6.82
C PRO A 49 1.58 2.90 -5.56
N VAL A 50 1.03 1.70 -5.41
CA VAL A 50 1.36 0.79 -4.30
C VAL A 50 2.28 -0.33 -4.76
N ARG A 51 3.25 -0.65 -3.92
CA ARG A 51 4.08 -1.84 -4.02
C ARG A 51 3.71 -2.83 -2.94
N VAL A 52 4.08 -4.08 -3.18
CA VAL A 52 3.60 -5.21 -2.42
C VAL A 52 4.75 -6.18 -2.12
N TRP A 53 4.72 -6.70 -0.89
CA TRP A 53 5.42 -7.92 -0.51
C TRP A 53 4.40 -9.05 -0.35
N VAL A 54 4.63 -10.18 -0.99
CA VAL A 54 3.74 -11.35 -0.88
C VAL A 54 4.52 -12.53 -0.32
N CYS A 55 4.00 -13.17 0.72
CA CYS A 55 4.54 -14.46 1.17
C CYS A 55 4.08 -15.57 0.23
N GLY A 56 5.01 -16.24 -0.44
CA GLY A 56 4.72 -17.35 -1.35
C GLY A 56 4.19 -18.61 -0.66
N ALA A 57 4.33 -18.73 0.67
CA ALA A 57 3.87 -19.91 1.42
C ALA A 57 2.44 -19.79 1.94
N CYS A 58 2.01 -18.60 2.39
CA CYS A 58 0.69 -18.43 3.02
C CYS A 58 -0.14 -17.26 2.45
N GLY A 59 0.35 -16.59 1.41
CA GLY A 59 -0.34 -15.48 0.75
C GLY A 59 -0.43 -14.18 1.57
N SER A 60 0.19 -14.12 2.76
CA SER A 60 0.23 -12.89 3.55
C SER A 60 0.84 -11.76 2.73
N THR A 61 0.12 -10.64 2.65
CA THR A 61 0.44 -9.54 1.74
C THR A 61 0.63 -8.25 2.54
N GLU A 62 1.70 -7.52 2.27
CA GLU A 62 1.98 -6.21 2.87
C GLU A 62 2.08 -5.16 1.76
N LEU A 63 1.17 -4.18 1.79
CA LEU A 63 1.07 -3.08 0.83
C LEU A 63 1.76 -1.83 1.38
N TYR A 64 2.43 -1.09 0.52
CA TYR A 64 3.04 0.19 0.86
C TYR A 64 3.01 1.13 -0.34
N VAL A 65 2.80 2.42 -0.10
CA VAL A 65 2.88 3.44 -1.15
C VAL A 65 4.33 3.68 -1.57
N SER A 66 4.55 3.91 -2.86
CA SER A 66 5.88 4.17 -3.41
C SER A 66 6.39 5.58 -3.07
N GLN A 67 5.49 6.52 -2.82
CA GLN A 67 5.77 7.95 -2.58
C GLN A 67 5.08 8.42 -1.28
N PRO A 68 5.52 7.94 -0.09
CA PRO A 68 4.84 8.25 1.17
C PRO A 68 4.83 9.75 1.50
N GLN A 69 5.82 10.52 1.05
CA GLN A 69 5.86 11.97 1.25
C GLN A 69 4.77 12.70 0.46
N GLU A 70 4.50 12.27 -0.78
CA GLU A 70 3.46 12.88 -1.62
C GLU A 70 2.07 12.61 -1.05
N VAL A 71 1.85 11.42 -0.47
CA VAL A 71 0.63 11.09 0.26
C VAL A 71 0.42 12.04 1.44
N LEU A 72 1.47 12.29 2.23
CA LEU A 72 1.41 13.18 3.38
C LEU A 72 1.17 14.64 2.94
N GLN A 73 1.85 15.10 1.90
CA GLN A 73 1.66 16.44 1.34
C GLN A 73 0.23 16.63 0.82
N ALA A 74 -0.32 15.64 0.10
CA ALA A 74 -1.69 15.70 -0.38
C ALA A 74 -2.69 15.78 0.78
N TYR A 75 -2.48 15.02 1.86
CA TYR A 75 -3.30 15.11 3.05
C TYR A 75 -3.26 16.51 3.69
N GLN A 76 -2.07 17.11 3.83
CA GLN A 76 -1.86 18.45 4.40
C GLN A 76 -2.37 19.60 3.53
N GLN A 77 -2.63 19.36 2.24
CA GLN A 77 -3.24 20.37 1.36
C GLN A 77 -4.77 20.35 1.43
N ILE A 78 -5.35 19.21 1.83
CA ILE A 78 -6.80 19.03 1.97
C ILE A 78 -7.27 19.49 3.35
N TYR A 79 -6.44 19.32 4.38
CA TYR A 79 -6.72 19.60 5.78
C TYR A 79 -5.69 20.56 6.38
#